data_AF-A0A7C6JMA5-F1
#
_entry.id   AF-A0A7C6JMA5-F1
#
_cell.length_a   1.000
_cell.length_b   1.000
_cell.length_c   1.000
_cell.angle_alpha   90.00
_cell.angle_beta   90.00
_cell.angle_gamma   90.00
#
_symmetry.space_group_name_H-M   'P 1'
#
loop_
_entity.id
_entity.type
_entity.pdbx_description
1 polymer ?
#
loop_
_entity_poly.entity_id
_entity_poly.type
_entity_poly.pdbx_seq_one_letter_code
_entity_poly.pdbx_strand_id
1 'polypeptide(L)'
;MKKILITITLAALIVIAGCTDLDDIYRQLDEQKTELATVKQLINAMTNKVSVVSYKELDDKSGYELTMSDGSKIILKHGAKGERGEQGEQGEQGEQGEQGEQGEQGAPGQDGDANLTITEVGDVIIIVYRGVTYTLPKGEASVMIALITAKNVGEKITLYIKAAPADQPDIWIDLNNNGIKDNGEAVNTFGSYVEYLLGAQTVTVYGKVSILHCPNNQLTSLYVSNNTALTELFCNNNQLTSLDVNHNIELRKLYCHYNQLTSLDVSKNTMLTNLFCNKNQLTSLDVRHNTELTSLSCGFNPLKVLDVSHNKALTFLNCNIGQLTSLDVNHNIALRELYCAGNQFISLDISHNTELTNLFCHGNQLTSLDVSKNTMLTKLFCNSNQLTSLDVSKNTALKDLDCSDNPLKALDVMHNTALTELKCYQNQLTTLDVSKNTALTRLECFDNRLTTLDVSKNTELTGLCCFDNQLTSLDVSNNTALTWLICYNNKISGDKMTALVNSLPTRTAGNEGSLKVINLTNSNEENKCTTAQVGIATGKNWKVMDSEDNPYPGSD
;
A
#
# COMPACT_ATOMS: atom_id res chain seq x y z
N MET A 1 29.81 6.67 27.89
CA MET A 1 29.77 6.75 26.42
C MET A 1 31.14 6.67 25.74
N LYS A 2 32.07 7.63 25.91
CA LYS A 2 33.39 7.59 25.23
C LYS A 2 34.23 6.34 25.53
N LYS A 3 34.28 5.86 26.77
CA LYS A 3 34.98 4.60 27.13
C LYS A 3 34.33 3.36 26.49
N ILE A 4 32.99 3.30 26.43
CA ILE A 4 32.23 2.17 25.85
C ILE A 4 32.42 2.11 24.33
N LEU A 5 32.39 3.26 23.66
CA LEU A 5 32.59 3.34 22.21
C LEU A 5 34.03 2.92 21.83
N ILE A 6 35.04 3.33 22.62
CA ILE A 6 36.44 2.94 22.43
C ILE A 6 36.65 1.44 22.63
N THR A 7 36.00 0.80 23.62
CA THR A 7 36.09 -0.65 23.82
C THR A 7 35.45 -1.43 22.67
N ILE A 8 34.34 -0.95 22.11
CA ILE A 8 33.66 -1.58 20.95
C ILE A 8 34.49 -1.44 19.67
N THR A 9 35.19 -0.31 19.50
CA THR A 9 36.05 -0.11 18.31
C THR A 9 37.34 -0.91 18.41
N LEU A 10 37.85 -1.17 19.63
CA LEU A 10 38.99 -2.08 19.85
C LEU A 10 38.61 -3.55 19.68
N ALA A 11 37.40 -3.97 20.07
CA ALA A 11 36.92 -5.33 19.85
C ALA A 11 36.78 -5.66 18.34
N ALA A 12 36.36 -4.68 17.53
CA ALA A 12 36.26 -4.81 16.07
C ALA A 12 37.62 -4.99 15.37
N LEU A 13 38.74 -4.62 16.01
CA LEU A 13 40.10 -4.77 15.45
C LEU A 13 40.81 -6.07 15.89
N ILE A 14 40.29 -6.79 16.89
CA ILE A 14 40.97 -7.94 17.50
C ILE A 14 40.57 -9.29 16.87
N VAL A 15 39.49 -9.37 16.09
CA VAL A 15 38.98 -10.66 15.53
C VAL A 15 39.35 -10.87 14.04
N ILE A 16 40.42 -10.25 13.55
CA ILE A 16 40.95 -10.57 12.19
C ILE A 16 42.08 -11.62 12.26
N ALA A 17 42.50 -12.02 13.46
CA ALA A 17 43.66 -12.89 13.67
C ALA A 17 43.41 -14.41 13.52
N GLY A 18 42.27 -14.84 12.96
CA GLY A 18 41.94 -16.27 12.86
C GLY A 18 40.94 -16.69 11.77
N CYS A 19 40.61 -15.83 10.79
CA CYS A 19 39.70 -16.21 9.70
C CYS A 19 40.39 -17.14 8.71
N THR A 20 39.73 -18.25 8.34
CA THR A 20 40.25 -19.25 7.40
C THR A 20 39.84 -18.99 5.94
N ASP A 21 38.73 -18.27 5.71
CA ASP A 21 38.29 -17.81 4.39
C ASP A 21 37.34 -16.58 4.43
N LEU A 22 36.83 -16.17 3.25
CA LEU A 22 35.97 -15.00 3.07
C LEU A 22 34.55 -15.20 3.63
N ASP A 23 34.04 -16.43 3.61
CA ASP A 23 32.70 -16.74 4.13
C ASP A 23 32.69 -16.66 5.66
N ASP A 24 33.80 -17.05 6.30
CA ASP A 24 34.00 -16.88 7.73
C ASP A 24 34.04 -15.40 8.15
N ILE A 25 34.66 -14.54 7.34
CA ILE A 25 34.64 -13.08 7.54
C ILE A 25 33.21 -12.53 7.44
N TYR A 26 32.43 -12.95 6.44
CA TYR A 26 31.04 -12.49 6.28
C TYR A 26 30.15 -12.95 7.43
N ARG A 27 30.30 -14.20 7.87
CA ARG A 27 29.57 -14.75 9.03
C ARG A 27 29.87 -13.96 10.30
N GLN A 28 31.16 -13.73 10.61
CA GLN A 28 31.56 -12.95 11.78
C GLN A 28 31.06 -11.50 11.73
N LEU A 29 31.02 -10.89 10.53
CA LEU A 29 30.47 -9.54 10.36
C LEU A 29 28.95 -9.49 10.63
N ASP A 30 28.20 -10.50 10.21
CA ASP A 30 26.75 -10.57 10.42
C ASP A 30 26.39 -10.86 11.89
N GLU A 31 27.20 -11.69 12.55
CA GLU A 31 27.14 -11.91 14.00
C GLU A 31 27.40 -10.60 14.76
N GLN A 32 28.42 -9.82 14.40
CA GLN A 32 28.69 -8.51 15.02
C GLN A 32 27.57 -7.49 14.77
N LYS A 33 26.95 -7.48 13.58
CA LYS A 33 25.80 -6.62 13.29
C LYS A 33 24.61 -6.96 14.17
N THR A 34 24.33 -8.25 14.33
CA THR A 34 23.25 -8.76 15.19
C THR A 34 23.52 -8.38 16.65
N GLU A 35 24.75 -8.57 17.12
CA GLU A 35 25.16 -8.21 18.48
C GLU A 35 25.01 -6.70 18.75
N LEU A 36 25.43 -5.86 17.80
CA LEU A 36 25.25 -4.41 17.90
C LEU A 36 23.78 -4.00 17.95
N ALA A 37 22.89 -4.71 17.25
CA ALA A 37 21.45 -4.47 17.29
C ALA A 37 20.87 -4.81 18.68
N THR A 38 21.22 -5.96 19.25
CA THR A 38 20.81 -6.36 20.62
C THR A 38 21.29 -5.35 21.66
N VAL A 39 22.54 -4.90 21.57
CA VAL A 39 23.09 -3.88 22.49
C VAL A 39 22.32 -2.56 22.38
N LYS A 40 21.96 -2.13 21.17
CA LYS A 40 21.12 -0.93 20.97
C LYS A 40 19.74 -1.09 21.62
N GLN A 41 19.12 -2.26 21.51
CA GLN A 41 17.83 -2.53 22.18
C GLN A 41 17.96 -2.44 23.70
N LEU A 42 18.99 -3.04 24.30
CA LEU A 42 19.25 -2.93 25.75
C LEU A 42 19.49 -1.49 26.19
N ILE A 43 20.27 -0.71 25.43
CA ILE A 43 20.51 0.70 25.72
C ILE A 43 19.22 1.52 25.61
N ASN A 44 18.40 1.26 24.59
CA ASN A 44 17.11 1.93 24.43
C ASN A 44 16.17 1.60 25.60
N ALA A 45 16.09 0.32 25.99
CA ALA A 45 15.30 -0.10 27.14
C ALA A 45 15.75 0.59 28.44
N MET A 46 17.06 0.69 28.70
CA MET A 46 17.58 1.44 29.85
C MET A 46 17.26 2.93 29.77
N THR A 47 17.46 3.53 28.60
CA THR A 47 17.22 4.97 28.37
C THR A 47 15.74 5.31 28.57
N ASN A 48 14.85 4.40 28.15
CA ASN A 48 13.40 4.55 28.22
C ASN A 48 12.80 3.92 29.49
N LYS A 49 13.62 3.49 30.45
CA LYS A 49 13.20 2.83 31.70
C LYS A 49 12.20 1.68 31.50
N VAL A 50 12.35 0.92 30.42
CA VAL A 50 11.49 -0.22 30.12
C VAL A 50 11.86 -1.37 31.04
N SER A 51 10.89 -1.89 31.78
CA SER A 51 11.10 -2.98 32.73
C SER A 51 11.18 -4.33 32.02
N VAL A 52 11.97 -5.26 32.55
CA VAL A 52 11.85 -6.67 32.17
C VAL A 52 10.66 -7.25 32.93
N VAL A 53 9.68 -7.77 32.19
CA VAL A 53 8.48 -8.43 32.72
C VAL A 53 8.78 -9.91 32.99
N SER A 54 9.45 -10.56 32.04
CA SER A 54 9.88 -11.95 32.16
C SER A 54 11.06 -12.21 31.23
N TYR A 55 11.74 -13.33 31.45
CA TYR A 55 12.69 -13.87 30.49
C TYR A 55 12.57 -15.39 30.48
N LYS A 56 12.82 -15.99 29.33
CA LYS A 56 12.87 -17.44 29.18
C LYS A 56 14.13 -17.84 28.42
N GLU A 57 14.67 -19.00 28.76
CA GLU A 57 15.73 -19.63 27.98
C GLU A 57 15.16 -20.03 26.61
N LEU A 58 15.94 -19.86 25.56
CA LEU A 58 15.58 -20.32 24.21
C LEU A 58 15.57 -21.85 24.15
N ASP A 59 14.72 -22.43 23.29
CA ASP A 59 14.55 -23.89 23.19
C ASP A 59 15.86 -24.61 22.81
N ASP A 60 16.73 -23.94 22.03
CA ASP A 60 18.04 -24.43 21.61
C ASP A 60 19.16 -24.17 22.64
N LYS A 61 18.82 -23.55 23.78
CA LYS A 61 19.74 -23.09 24.83
C LYS A 61 20.83 -22.14 24.32
N SER A 62 20.59 -21.48 23.19
CA SER A 62 21.53 -20.50 22.63
C SER A 62 21.51 -19.17 23.38
N GLY A 63 20.60 -18.98 24.33
CA GLY A 63 20.51 -17.80 25.19
C GLY A 63 19.13 -17.57 25.77
N TYR A 64 18.73 -16.30 25.94
CA TYR A 64 17.48 -15.89 26.59
C TYR A 64 16.67 -14.91 25.71
N GLU A 65 15.34 -15.05 25.75
CA GLU A 65 14.39 -14.03 25.27
C GLU A 65 13.85 -13.25 26.46
N LEU A 66 14.09 -11.94 26.50
CA LEU A 66 13.46 -11.03 27.46
C LEU A 66 12.16 -10.50 26.88
N THR A 67 11.12 -10.50 27.71
CA THR A 67 9.86 -9.80 27.46
C THR A 67 9.87 -8.50 28.25
N MET A 68 9.77 -7.39 27.53
CA MET A 68 9.86 -6.04 28.08
C MET A 68 8.49 -5.45 28.38
N SER A 69 8.41 -4.45 29.25
CA SER A 69 7.15 -3.83 29.69
C SER A 69 6.50 -2.96 28.62
N ASP A 70 7.21 -2.63 27.54
CA ASP A 70 6.67 -2.01 26.33
C ASP A 70 6.18 -3.05 25.30
N GLY A 71 6.28 -4.35 25.62
CA GLY A 71 5.92 -5.46 24.77
C GLY A 71 7.02 -5.85 23.77
N SER A 72 8.12 -5.10 23.71
CA SER A 72 9.28 -5.49 22.90
C SER A 72 9.93 -6.76 23.45
N LYS A 73 10.64 -7.47 22.57
CA LYS A 73 11.41 -8.66 22.92
C LYS A 73 12.87 -8.43 22.58
N ILE A 74 13.76 -8.80 23.50
CA ILE A 74 15.21 -8.71 23.32
C ILE A 74 15.78 -10.12 23.40
N ILE A 75 16.42 -10.58 22.34
CA ILE A 75 17.11 -11.86 22.32
C ILE A 75 18.58 -11.64 22.69
N LEU A 76 19.03 -12.29 23.76
CA LEU A 76 20.43 -12.33 24.19
C LEU A 76 20.98 -13.72 23.87
N LYS A 77 21.98 -13.81 22.98
CA LYS A 77 22.64 -15.08 22.65
C LYS A 77 23.99 -15.22 23.35
N HIS A 78 24.33 -16.43 23.78
CA HIS A 78 25.67 -16.77 24.26
C HIS A 78 26.76 -16.49 23.20
N GLY A 79 28.01 -16.38 23.62
CA GLY A 79 29.16 -16.36 22.70
C GLY A 79 29.23 -17.62 21.86
N ALA A 80 29.68 -17.52 20.61
CA ALA A 80 29.98 -18.71 19.82
C ALA A 80 30.99 -19.57 20.58
N LYS A 81 30.68 -20.86 20.76
CA LYS A 81 31.60 -21.81 21.39
C LYS A 81 32.84 -21.89 20.50
N GLY A 82 34.02 -21.65 21.07
CA GLY A 82 35.27 -21.72 20.31
C GLY A 82 35.39 -23.06 19.60
N GLU A 83 35.90 -23.06 18.37
CA GLU A 83 36.14 -24.29 17.63
C GLU A 83 37.05 -25.21 18.44
N ARG A 84 36.77 -26.51 18.40
CA ARG A 84 37.61 -27.52 19.03
C ARG A 84 38.99 -27.42 18.38
N GLY A 85 40.02 -27.15 19.18
CA GLY A 85 41.40 -27.11 18.68
C GLY A 85 41.70 -28.37 17.87
N GLU A 86 42.40 -28.21 16.74
CA GLU A 86 42.78 -29.32 15.88
C GLU A 86 43.45 -30.42 16.70
N GLN A 87 42.99 -31.66 16.51
CA GLN A 87 43.60 -32.82 17.12
C GLN A 87 45.03 -32.94 16.61
N GLY A 88 46.02 -32.98 17.53
CA GLY A 88 47.42 -33.11 17.15
C GLY A 88 47.65 -34.30 16.22
N GLU A 89 48.54 -34.12 15.23
CA GLU A 89 48.85 -35.15 14.24
C GLU A 89 49.21 -36.48 14.94
N GLN A 90 48.60 -37.57 14.47
CA GLN A 90 48.88 -38.91 14.96
C GLN A 90 50.34 -39.28 14.65
N GLY A 91 51.12 -39.63 15.67
CA GLY A 91 52.52 -40.04 15.49
C GLY A 91 52.64 -41.27 14.56
N GLU A 92 53.72 -41.31 13.78
CA GLU A 92 53.99 -42.39 12.83
C GLU A 92 54.03 -43.78 13.50
N GLN A 93 53.40 -44.77 12.86
CA GLN A 93 53.25 -46.13 13.36
C GLN A 93 54.58 -46.91 13.27
N GLY A 94 55.12 -47.35 14.41
CA GLY A 94 56.30 -48.22 14.47
C GLY A 94 56.02 -49.69 14.15
N GLU A 95 56.99 -50.38 13.56
CA GLU A 95 56.95 -51.83 13.33
C GLU A 95 57.02 -52.60 14.66
N GLN A 96 55.90 -53.25 15.00
CA GLN A 96 55.73 -54.31 16.02
C GLN A 96 56.41 -54.08 17.40
N GLY A 97 55.78 -53.25 18.23
CA GLY A 97 56.02 -53.07 19.67
C GLY A 97 54.79 -52.42 20.34
N GLU A 98 54.71 -52.43 21.68
CA GLU A 98 53.53 -51.96 22.47
C GLU A 98 52.98 -50.60 22.03
N GLN A 99 51.65 -50.44 22.09
CA GLN A 99 50.90 -49.24 21.70
C GLN A 99 51.53 -47.97 22.30
N GLY A 100 51.94 -47.03 21.43
CA GLY A 100 52.50 -45.74 21.86
C GLY A 100 51.52 -44.93 22.70
N GLU A 101 52.03 -44.22 23.71
CA GLU A 101 51.22 -43.40 24.61
C GLU A 101 50.40 -42.35 23.84
N GLN A 102 49.14 -42.20 24.24
CA GLN A 102 48.20 -41.23 23.70
C GLN A 102 48.77 -39.82 23.86
N GLY A 103 48.87 -39.04 22.78
CA GLY A 103 49.31 -37.65 22.82
C GLY A 103 48.48 -36.83 23.82
N GLU A 104 49.14 -35.95 24.59
CA GLU A 104 48.47 -35.13 25.59
C GLU A 104 47.32 -34.34 24.97
N GLN A 105 46.14 -34.44 25.58
CA GLN A 105 44.98 -33.64 25.21
C GLN A 105 45.35 -32.17 25.33
N GLY A 106 45.26 -31.42 24.23
CA GLY A 106 45.42 -29.96 24.25
C GLY A 106 44.53 -29.34 25.32
N ALA A 107 45.04 -28.30 25.98
CA ALA A 107 44.32 -27.63 27.06
C ALA A 107 42.85 -27.36 26.67
N PRO A 108 41.88 -27.64 27.55
CA PRO A 108 40.48 -27.30 27.28
C PRO A 108 40.42 -25.82 26.84
N GLY A 109 39.81 -25.56 25.68
CA GLY A 109 39.53 -24.19 25.26
C GLY A 109 38.77 -23.48 26.38
N GLN A 110 39.17 -22.25 26.71
CA GLN A 110 38.49 -21.46 27.74
C GLN A 110 36.99 -21.45 27.48
N ASP A 111 36.21 -21.89 28.47
CA ASP A 111 34.76 -21.82 28.44
C ASP A 111 34.31 -20.40 28.09
N GLY A 112 33.61 -20.24 26.96
CA GLY A 112 32.97 -18.98 26.55
C GLY A 112 31.74 -18.61 27.38
N ASP A 113 31.52 -19.30 28.50
CA ASP A 113 30.27 -19.28 29.29
C ASP A 113 30.15 -18.05 30.21
N ALA A 114 31.19 -17.22 30.31
CA ALA A 114 31.23 -16.11 31.26
C ALA A 114 30.55 -14.79 30.79
N ASN A 115 29.99 -14.74 29.58
CA ASN A 115 29.60 -13.47 28.94
C ASN A 115 28.11 -13.16 28.87
N LEU A 116 27.22 -14.04 29.35
CA LEU A 116 25.80 -13.75 29.48
C LEU A 116 25.26 -14.23 30.83
N THR A 117 24.94 -13.32 31.74
CA THR A 117 24.22 -13.62 32.98
C THR A 117 23.03 -12.69 33.17
N ILE A 118 21.94 -13.22 33.69
CA ILE A 118 20.74 -12.46 34.07
C ILE A 118 20.51 -12.70 35.57
N THR A 119 20.61 -11.66 36.38
CA THR A 119 20.47 -11.74 37.83
C THR A 119 19.36 -10.80 38.28
N GLU A 120 18.41 -11.33 39.03
CA GLU A 120 17.37 -10.51 39.67
C GLU A 120 17.84 -10.02 41.04
N VAL A 121 17.79 -8.71 41.26
CA VAL A 121 18.18 -8.07 42.52
C VAL A 121 17.11 -7.06 42.92
N GLY A 122 16.17 -7.46 43.78
CA GLY A 122 15.04 -6.61 44.17
C GLY A 122 14.18 -6.22 42.98
N ASP A 123 14.03 -4.90 42.76
CA ASP A 123 13.19 -4.31 41.70
C ASP A 123 13.95 -4.07 40.39
N VAL A 124 15.12 -4.70 40.20
CA VAL A 124 15.91 -4.60 38.97
C VAL A 124 16.39 -5.97 38.48
N ILE A 125 16.53 -6.09 37.16
CA ILE A 125 17.24 -7.18 36.48
C ILE A 125 18.58 -6.64 36.00
N ILE A 126 19.65 -7.29 36.43
CA ILE A 126 21.02 -7.02 36.03
C ILE A 126 21.40 -8.04 34.95
N ILE A 127 21.67 -7.55 33.76
CA ILE A 127 22.11 -8.35 32.62
C ILE A 127 23.58 -8.06 32.40
N VAL A 128 24.46 -9.06 32.54
CA VAL A 128 25.82 -8.97 32.00
C VAL A 128 25.76 -9.56 30.61
N TYR A 129 25.97 -8.76 29.57
CA TYR A 129 26.03 -9.23 28.19
C TYR A 129 27.32 -8.74 27.57
N ARG A 130 28.16 -9.68 27.08
CA ARG A 130 29.43 -9.42 26.40
C ARG A 130 30.40 -8.59 27.25
N GLY A 131 30.43 -8.89 28.55
CA GLY A 131 31.28 -8.18 29.53
C GLY A 131 30.78 -6.79 29.92
N VAL A 132 29.59 -6.37 29.45
CA VAL A 132 28.96 -5.10 29.81
C VAL A 132 27.74 -5.37 30.70
N THR A 133 27.63 -4.62 31.80
CA THR A 133 26.49 -4.70 32.72
C THR A 133 25.40 -3.71 32.33
N TYR A 134 24.17 -4.18 32.19
CA TYR A 134 22.94 -3.44 31.95
C TYR A 134 22.01 -3.63 33.14
N THR A 135 21.44 -2.55 33.68
CA THR A 135 20.50 -2.61 34.79
C THR A 135 19.15 -2.10 34.30
N LEU A 136 18.15 -2.98 34.26
CA LEU A 136 16.78 -2.68 33.85
C LEU A 136 15.84 -2.85 35.05
N PRO A 137 14.75 -2.08 35.17
CA PRO A 137 13.76 -2.32 36.21
C PRO A 137 13.09 -3.70 36.03
N LYS A 138 12.64 -4.31 37.12
CA LYS A 138 11.77 -5.49 37.13
C LYS A 138 10.35 -4.99 37.39
N GLY A 139 9.37 -5.41 36.60
CA GLY A 139 7.99 -4.91 36.75
C GLY A 139 6.92 -5.87 36.26
N GLU A 140 5.68 -5.65 36.71
CA GLU A 140 4.51 -6.27 36.08
C GLU A 140 4.23 -5.61 34.72
N ALA A 141 3.60 -6.36 33.81
CA ALA A 141 3.21 -5.82 32.51
C ALA A 141 2.14 -4.72 32.69
N SER A 142 2.55 -3.46 32.68
CA SER A 142 1.62 -2.33 32.58
C SER A 142 0.89 -2.40 31.24
N VAL A 143 -0.44 -2.29 31.27
CA VAL A 143 -1.24 -2.12 30.04
C VAL A 143 -0.88 -0.77 29.46
N MET A 144 -0.12 -0.77 28.37
CA MET A 144 0.37 0.44 27.75
C MET A 144 0.56 0.29 26.24
N ILE A 145 0.66 1.43 25.56
CA ILE A 145 1.00 1.55 24.15
C ILE A 145 2.13 2.55 24.03
N ALA A 146 3.25 2.16 23.43
CA ALA A 146 4.38 3.04 23.19
C ALA A 146 4.42 3.49 21.73
N LEU A 147 4.53 4.81 21.52
CA LEU A 147 4.63 5.46 20.22
C LEU A 147 6.00 6.16 20.14
N ILE A 148 6.79 5.84 19.12
CA ILE A 148 8.06 6.51 18.84
C ILE A 148 7.91 7.30 17.55
N THR A 149 8.18 8.62 17.59
CA THR A 149 8.00 9.53 16.47
C THR A 149 9.31 10.18 16.02
N ALA A 150 9.43 10.46 14.72
CA ALA A 150 10.50 11.28 14.16
C ALA A 150 10.29 12.79 14.36
N LYS A 151 9.11 13.23 14.84
CA LYS A 151 8.84 14.63 15.17
C LYS A 151 9.77 15.12 16.27
N ASN A 152 10.09 16.40 16.25
CA ASN A 152 10.91 17.05 17.26
C ASN A 152 10.11 17.33 18.54
N VAL A 153 10.81 17.40 19.67
CA VAL A 153 10.23 17.92 20.92
C VAL A 153 9.70 19.34 20.69
N GLY A 154 8.51 19.62 21.22
CA GLY A 154 7.78 20.87 20.99
C GLY A 154 6.88 20.85 19.74
N GLU A 155 6.95 19.82 18.89
CA GLU A 155 5.91 19.58 17.88
C GLU A 155 4.71 18.85 18.50
N LYS A 156 3.63 18.73 17.72
CA LYS A 156 2.41 18.04 18.14
C LYS A 156 2.24 16.69 17.46
N ILE A 157 1.69 15.74 18.20
CA ILE A 157 1.05 14.52 17.68
C ILE A 157 -0.46 14.61 17.87
N THR A 158 -1.22 13.93 17.02
CA THR A 158 -2.68 13.84 17.14
C THR A 158 -3.08 12.41 17.44
N LEU A 159 -3.81 12.19 18.53
CA LEU A 159 -4.30 10.88 18.93
C LEU A 159 -5.83 10.90 19.08
N TYR A 160 -6.48 9.82 18.70
CA TYR A 160 -7.86 9.49 19.07
C TYR A 160 -7.81 8.28 19.99
N ILE A 161 -8.33 8.42 21.20
CA ILE A 161 -8.36 7.34 22.19
C ILE A 161 -9.81 7.09 22.59
N LYS A 162 -10.20 5.82 22.61
CA LYS A 162 -11.46 5.37 23.22
C LYS A 162 -11.18 4.19 24.15
N ALA A 163 -11.92 4.15 25.25
CA ALA A 163 -11.89 3.06 26.22
C ALA A 163 -13.27 2.88 26.84
N ALA A 164 -13.51 1.74 27.48
CA ALA A 164 -14.73 1.53 28.25
C ALA A 164 -14.78 2.54 29.41
N PRO A 165 -15.97 3.05 29.80
CA PRO A 165 -16.09 4.06 30.85
C PRO A 165 -15.41 3.68 32.18
N ALA A 166 -15.36 2.38 32.50
CA ALA A 166 -14.70 1.88 33.70
C ALA A 166 -13.17 1.96 33.65
N ASP A 167 -12.57 1.92 32.45
CA ASP A 167 -11.11 1.95 32.25
C ASP A 167 -10.59 3.40 32.08
N GLN A 168 -11.45 4.36 31.73
CA GLN A 168 -11.06 5.75 31.43
C GLN A 168 -10.27 6.47 32.55
N PRO A 169 -10.61 6.33 33.85
CA PRO A 169 -9.88 7.01 34.92
C PRO A 169 -8.39 6.63 34.99
N ASP A 170 -8.03 5.42 34.55
CA ASP A 170 -6.68 4.88 34.62
C ASP A 170 -5.82 5.27 33.40
N ILE A 171 -6.41 5.94 32.40
CA ILE A 171 -5.73 6.28 31.15
C ILE A 171 -5.07 7.66 31.24
N TRP A 172 -3.80 7.70 30.85
CA TRP A 172 -3.01 8.92 30.75
C TRP A 172 -1.88 8.74 29.72
N ILE A 173 -1.29 9.84 29.29
CA ILE A 173 -0.27 9.85 28.23
C ILE A 173 0.99 10.51 28.78
N ASP A 174 2.05 9.72 28.94
CA ASP A 174 3.38 10.22 29.26
C ASP A 174 3.95 10.91 28.02
N LEU A 175 3.89 12.23 27.99
CA LEU A 175 4.29 13.06 26.86
C LEU A 175 5.78 13.42 26.90
N ASN A 176 6.42 13.29 28.06
CA ASN A 176 7.81 13.65 28.29
C ASN A 176 8.72 12.43 28.59
N ASN A 177 8.15 11.23 28.56
CA ASN A 177 8.81 9.94 28.76
C ASN A 177 9.49 9.82 30.14
N ASN A 178 8.90 10.39 31.19
CA ASN A 178 9.48 10.35 32.54
C ASN A 178 8.93 9.19 33.41
N GLY A 179 7.84 8.54 32.98
CA GLY A 179 7.13 7.46 33.66
C GLY A 179 6.20 7.92 34.80
N ILE A 180 5.88 9.20 34.90
CA ILE A 180 5.11 9.82 35.99
C ILE A 180 4.01 10.68 35.37
N LYS A 181 2.76 10.50 35.82
CA LYS A 181 1.63 11.31 35.36
C LYS A 181 1.77 12.77 35.82
N ASP A 182 2.17 13.64 34.91
CA ASP A 182 2.30 15.08 35.13
C ASP A 182 0.99 15.85 34.88
N ASN A 183 0.96 17.12 35.30
CA ASN A 183 -0.17 17.99 34.97
C ASN A 183 -0.22 18.24 33.45
N GLY A 184 -1.35 17.93 32.82
CA GLY A 184 -1.54 18.01 31.36
C GLY A 184 -1.47 16.67 30.62
N GLU A 185 -1.08 15.59 31.30
CA GLU A 185 -0.96 14.23 30.73
C GLU A 185 -2.22 13.38 30.89
N ALA A 186 -3.23 13.88 31.60
CA ALA A 186 -4.52 13.22 31.72
C ALA A 186 -5.28 13.22 30.37
N VAL A 187 -5.84 12.08 29.99
CA VAL A 187 -6.76 12.00 28.86
C VAL A 187 -8.15 12.43 29.33
N ASN A 188 -8.51 13.68 29.02
CA ASN A 188 -9.80 14.25 29.42
C ASN A 188 -10.87 14.16 28.33
N THR A 189 -10.51 13.69 27.14
CA THR A 189 -11.42 13.60 25.99
C THR A 189 -11.24 12.24 25.34
N PHE A 190 -12.31 11.44 25.34
CA PHE A 190 -12.37 10.16 24.68
C PHE A 190 -13.31 10.26 23.48
N GLY A 191 -12.96 9.56 22.39
CA GLY A 191 -13.81 9.52 21.21
C GLY A 191 -13.70 10.71 20.27
N SER A 192 -12.67 11.54 20.42
CA SER A 192 -12.32 12.65 19.52
C SER A 192 -10.81 12.72 19.29
N TYR A 193 -10.37 13.33 18.19
CA TYR A 193 -8.95 13.61 17.96
C TYR A 193 -8.48 14.77 18.84
N VAL A 194 -7.36 14.59 19.53
CA VAL A 194 -6.74 15.57 20.42
C VAL A 194 -5.27 15.73 20.01
N GLU A 195 -4.80 16.98 19.97
CA GLU A 195 -3.39 17.29 19.76
C GLU A 195 -2.64 17.34 21.10
N TYR A 196 -1.48 16.69 21.14
CA TYR A 196 -0.60 16.67 22.30
C TYR A 196 0.76 17.24 21.94
N LEU A 197 1.26 18.15 22.77
CA LEU A 197 2.60 18.72 22.63
C LEU A 197 3.64 17.71 23.13
N LEU A 198 4.61 17.38 22.30
CA LEU A 198 5.67 16.43 22.64
C LEU A 198 6.67 17.06 23.62
N GLY A 199 6.85 16.42 24.78
CA GLY A 199 7.98 16.62 25.67
C GLY A 199 9.17 15.68 25.36
N ALA A 200 8.89 14.56 24.71
CA ALA A 200 9.86 13.57 24.24
C ALA A 200 9.40 12.95 22.90
N GLN A 201 10.33 12.26 22.20
CA GLN A 201 10.02 11.54 20.96
C GLN A 201 9.41 10.16 21.20
N THR A 202 9.48 9.66 22.44
CA THR A 202 8.74 8.48 22.90
C THR A 202 7.57 8.96 23.73
N VAL A 203 6.38 8.50 23.40
CA VAL A 203 5.14 8.80 24.10
C VAL A 203 4.49 7.50 24.51
N THR A 204 4.14 7.37 25.78
CA THR A 204 3.52 6.14 26.31
C THR A 204 2.10 6.43 26.76
N VAL A 205 1.13 5.76 26.16
CA VAL A 205 -0.25 5.75 26.64
C VAL A 205 -0.41 4.63 27.64
N TYR A 206 -0.69 4.96 28.89
CA TYR A 206 -0.99 4.00 29.94
C TYR A 206 -2.49 3.75 30.03
N GLY A 207 -2.86 2.54 30.45
CA GLY A 207 -4.24 2.12 30.65
C GLY A 207 -4.84 1.35 29.47
N LYS A 208 -6.00 0.75 29.72
CA LYS A 208 -6.68 -0.16 28.78
C LYS A 208 -7.45 0.62 27.72
N VAL A 209 -7.01 0.55 26.48
CA VAL A 209 -7.55 1.32 25.34
C VAL A 209 -8.22 0.34 24.38
N SER A 210 -9.46 0.64 23.98
CA SER A 210 -10.20 -0.20 23.03
C SER A 210 -10.08 0.29 21.59
N ILE A 211 -9.84 1.58 21.37
CA ILE A 211 -9.58 2.17 20.05
C ILE A 211 -8.43 3.16 20.15
N LEU A 212 -7.42 2.98 19.30
CA LEU A 212 -6.35 3.94 19.11
C LEU A 212 -6.26 4.35 17.64
N HIS A 213 -6.42 5.65 17.36
CA HIS A 213 -5.95 6.22 16.10
C HIS A 213 -4.77 7.14 16.36
N CYS A 214 -3.69 6.90 15.64
CA CYS A 214 -2.45 7.66 15.64
C CYS A 214 -1.91 7.93 14.21
N PRO A 215 -2.74 8.30 13.23
CA PRO A 215 -2.28 8.53 11.87
C PRO A 215 -1.49 9.84 11.72
N ASN A 216 -0.64 9.94 10.69
CA ASN A 216 0.08 11.18 10.33
C ASN A 216 1.00 11.74 11.42
N ASN A 217 1.55 10.88 12.28
CA ASN A 217 2.39 11.28 13.41
C ASN A 217 3.89 11.07 13.16
N GLN A 218 4.29 10.68 11.94
CA GLN A 218 5.66 10.30 11.61
C GLN A 218 6.21 9.23 12.57
N LEU A 219 5.36 8.28 12.98
CA LEU A 219 5.77 7.21 13.89
C LEU A 219 6.78 6.30 13.20
N THR A 220 7.92 6.08 13.83
CA THR A 220 8.94 5.12 13.39
C THR A 220 8.77 3.77 14.08
N SER A 221 8.12 3.73 15.24
CA SER A 221 7.76 2.49 15.92
C SER A 221 6.45 2.65 16.69
N LEU A 222 5.71 1.55 16.81
CA LEU A 222 4.46 1.47 17.55
C LEU A 222 4.36 0.10 18.21
N TYR A 223 4.23 0.09 19.53
CA TYR A 223 4.14 -1.13 20.33
C TYR A 223 2.80 -1.19 21.03
N VAL A 224 1.97 -2.16 20.64
CA VAL A 224 0.57 -2.31 21.11
C VAL A 224 0.30 -3.64 21.81
N SER A 225 1.31 -4.52 21.90
CA SER A 225 1.15 -5.90 22.36
C SER A 225 0.62 -6.02 23.80
N ASN A 226 0.90 -5.04 24.65
CA ASN A 226 0.42 -5.01 26.04
C ASN A 226 -1.01 -4.44 26.20
N ASN A 227 -1.64 -3.96 25.12
CA ASN A 227 -3.02 -3.49 25.13
C ASN A 227 -3.96 -4.48 24.41
N THR A 228 -4.15 -5.64 25.03
CA THR A 228 -4.93 -6.75 24.46
C THR A 228 -6.42 -6.43 24.24
N ALA A 229 -6.90 -5.31 24.79
CA ALA A 229 -8.27 -4.83 24.63
C ALA A 229 -8.53 -4.07 23.31
N LEU A 230 -7.50 -3.82 22.50
CA LEU A 230 -7.64 -3.10 21.23
C LEU A 230 -8.56 -3.85 20.27
N THR A 231 -9.60 -3.15 19.84
CA THR A 231 -10.57 -3.57 18.82
C THR A 231 -10.39 -2.83 17.50
N GLU A 232 -9.85 -1.62 17.54
CA GLU A 232 -9.57 -0.82 16.34
C GLU A 232 -8.21 -0.12 16.48
N LEU A 233 -7.35 -0.28 15.47
CA LEU A 233 -6.03 0.34 15.41
C LEU A 233 -5.83 1.04 14.07
N PHE A 234 -5.66 2.37 14.11
CA PHE A 234 -5.40 3.19 12.93
C PHE A 234 -4.02 3.85 13.10
N CYS A 235 -3.03 3.34 12.39
CA CYS A 235 -1.63 3.80 12.43
C CYS A 235 -1.11 4.15 11.03
N ASN A 236 -2.01 4.49 10.11
CA ASN A 236 -1.71 4.82 8.72
C ASN A 236 -0.98 6.16 8.54
N ASN A 237 -0.28 6.34 7.42
CA ASN A 237 0.53 7.53 7.11
C ASN A 237 1.61 7.79 8.18
N ASN A 238 2.41 6.78 8.46
CA ASN A 238 3.55 6.86 9.37
C ASN A 238 4.81 6.30 8.66
N GLN A 239 5.84 5.96 9.43
CA GLN A 239 7.13 5.45 8.94
C GLN A 239 7.44 4.08 9.58
N LEU A 240 6.41 3.31 9.93
CA LEU A 240 6.57 2.01 10.59
C LEU A 240 7.20 1.01 9.64
N THR A 241 8.26 0.34 10.09
CA THR A 241 8.94 -0.75 9.37
C THR A 241 8.48 -2.14 9.83
N SER A 242 7.94 -2.22 11.06
CA SER A 242 7.35 -3.41 11.66
C SER A 242 6.13 -3.05 12.48
N LEU A 243 5.19 -3.98 12.61
CA LEU A 243 4.02 -3.86 13.48
C LEU A 243 3.64 -5.24 14.00
N ASP A 244 3.72 -5.43 15.32
CA ASP A 244 3.23 -6.64 16.00
C ASP A 244 1.85 -6.38 16.57
N VAL A 245 0.88 -7.19 16.15
CA VAL A 245 -0.52 -7.16 16.62
C VAL A 245 -0.99 -8.52 17.14
N ASN A 246 -0.07 -9.47 17.34
CA ASN A 246 -0.42 -10.86 17.66
C ASN A 246 -1.09 -11.05 19.03
N HIS A 247 -0.96 -10.07 19.92
CA HIS A 247 -1.59 -10.07 21.25
C HIS A 247 -2.92 -9.30 21.27
N ASN A 248 -3.25 -8.54 20.20
CA ASN A 248 -4.50 -7.80 20.07
C ASN A 248 -5.58 -8.70 19.45
N ILE A 249 -5.89 -9.82 20.10
CA ILE A 249 -6.77 -10.87 19.55
C ILE A 249 -8.21 -10.39 19.28
N GLU A 250 -8.64 -9.32 19.95
CA GLU A 250 -9.95 -8.68 19.80
C GLU A 250 -10.02 -7.70 18.61
N LEU A 251 -8.92 -7.53 17.86
CA LEU A 251 -8.82 -6.55 16.78
C LEU A 251 -9.77 -6.90 15.62
N ARG A 252 -10.64 -5.94 15.28
CA ARG A 252 -11.62 -6.03 14.19
C ARG A 252 -11.25 -5.15 13.01
N LYS A 253 -10.55 -4.04 13.27
CA LYS A 253 -10.14 -3.07 12.25
C LYS A 253 -8.67 -2.73 12.41
N LEU A 254 -7.90 -2.96 11.34
CA LEU A 254 -6.50 -2.58 11.26
C LEU A 254 -6.24 -1.72 10.03
N TYR A 255 -5.85 -0.46 10.25
CA TYR A 255 -5.49 0.50 9.22
C TYR A 255 -4.02 0.89 9.39
N CYS A 256 -3.12 0.22 8.67
CA CYS A 256 -1.67 0.41 8.70
C CYS A 256 -1.08 0.81 7.33
N HIS A 257 -1.93 1.23 6.39
CA HIS A 257 -1.54 1.68 5.05
C HIS A 257 -0.67 2.96 5.05
N TYR A 258 0.09 3.19 3.97
CA TYR A 258 1.11 4.27 3.89
C TYR A 258 2.14 4.20 5.04
N ASN A 259 2.85 3.08 5.09
CA ASN A 259 3.99 2.84 5.99
C ASN A 259 5.13 2.16 5.20
N GLN A 260 6.09 1.57 5.89
CA GLN A 260 7.25 0.87 5.31
C GLN A 260 7.31 -0.59 5.76
N LEU A 261 6.15 -1.20 6.07
CA LEU A 261 6.08 -2.57 6.57
C LEU A 261 6.58 -3.57 5.52
N THR A 262 7.52 -4.42 5.90
CA THR A 262 8.07 -5.48 5.04
C THR A 262 7.36 -6.82 5.26
N SER A 263 6.78 -7.00 6.44
CA SER A 263 5.95 -8.14 6.82
C SER A 263 4.79 -7.69 7.71
N LEU A 264 3.69 -8.44 7.70
CA LEU A 264 2.56 -8.25 8.59
C LEU A 264 1.93 -9.60 8.91
N ASP A 265 1.97 -9.99 10.18
CA ASP A 265 1.28 -11.17 10.69
C ASP A 265 -0.04 -10.75 11.34
N VAL A 266 -1.14 -11.30 10.81
CA VAL A 266 -2.51 -11.08 11.31
C VAL A 266 -3.19 -12.40 11.69
N SER A 267 -2.42 -13.49 11.81
CA SER A 267 -2.94 -14.83 12.04
C SER A 267 -3.70 -14.97 13.36
N LYS A 268 -3.39 -14.14 14.36
CA LYS A 268 -4.06 -14.12 15.67
C LYS A 268 -5.28 -13.21 15.73
N ASN A 269 -5.44 -12.30 14.78
CA ASN A 269 -6.55 -11.34 14.76
C ASN A 269 -7.75 -11.93 13.98
N THR A 270 -8.25 -13.08 14.43
CA THR A 270 -9.29 -13.85 13.71
C THR A 270 -10.63 -13.12 13.61
N MET A 271 -10.83 -12.06 14.40
CA MET A 271 -12.02 -11.20 14.37
C MET A 271 -11.93 -10.04 13.37
N LEU A 272 -10.84 -9.93 12.59
CA LEU A 272 -10.67 -8.86 11.61
C LEU A 272 -11.78 -8.87 10.56
N THR A 273 -12.49 -7.75 10.46
CA THR A 273 -13.46 -7.47 9.39
C THR A 273 -12.89 -6.52 8.35
N ASN A 274 -11.94 -5.67 8.74
CA ASN A 274 -11.29 -4.68 7.86
C ASN A 274 -9.77 -4.70 8.04
N LEU A 275 -9.05 -4.91 6.94
CA LEU A 275 -7.60 -4.85 6.89
C LEU A 275 -7.14 -3.93 5.75
N PHE A 276 -6.53 -2.80 6.10
CA PHE A 276 -6.00 -1.81 5.17
C PHE A 276 -4.49 -1.67 5.38
N CYS A 277 -3.73 -2.43 4.60
CA CYS A 277 -2.27 -2.51 4.63
C CYS A 277 -1.62 -2.09 3.30
N ASN A 278 -2.39 -1.47 2.39
CA ASN A 278 -1.89 -0.98 1.11
C ASN A 278 -0.77 0.08 1.26
N LYS A 279 0.04 0.28 0.21
CA LYS A 279 1.17 1.25 0.22
C LYS A 279 2.16 0.93 1.35
N ASN A 280 2.69 -0.28 1.32
CA ASN A 280 3.77 -0.79 2.18
C ASN A 280 4.81 -1.50 1.30
N GLN A 281 5.65 -2.36 1.88
CA GLN A 281 6.67 -3.13 1.18
C GLN A 281 6.47 -4.65 1.37
N LEU A 282 5.20 -5.08 1.55
CA LEU A 282 4.85 -6.48 1.78
C LEU A 282 5.10 -7.31 0.52
N THR A 283 5.89 -8.38 0.65
CA THR A 283 6.12 -9.35 -0.45
C THR A 283 5.19 -10.56 -0.37
N SER A 284 4.61 -10.80 0.81
CA SER A 284 3.59 -11.81 1.08
C SER A 284 2.57 -11.27 2.08
N LEU A 285 1.35 -11.77 2.01
CA LEU A 285 0.30 -11.50 2.98
C LEU A 285 -0.55 -12.76 3.15
N ASP A 286 -0.63 -13.28 4.38
CA ASP A 286 -1.48 -14.42 4.73
C ASP A 286 -2.71 -13.94 5.50
N VAL A 287 -3.89 -14.19 4.92
CA VAL A 287 -5.20 -13.83 5.49
C VAL A 287 -6.10 -15.03 5.71
N ARG A 288 -5.57 -16.27 5.66
CA ARG A 288 -6.39 -17.49 5.72
C ARG A 288 -7.20 -17.64 7.02
N HIS A 289 -6.70 -17.05 8.11
CA HIS A 289 -7.30 -17.12 9.45
C HIS A 289 -8.31 -16.00 9.72
N ASN A 290 -8.40 -14.99 8.84
CA ASN A 290 -9.28 -13.83 9.01
C ASN A 290 -10.58 -14.05 8.22
N THR A 291 -11.31 -15.12 8.55
CA THR A 291 -12.50 -15.56 7.80
C THR A 291 -13.66 -14.56 7.81
N GLU A 292 -13.67 -13.66 8.79
CA GLU A 292 -14.64 -12.57 8.94
C GLU A 292 -14.33 -11.33 8.09
N LEU A 293 -13.24 -11.33 7.30
CA LEU A 293 -12.88 -10.19 6.46
C LEU A 293 -13.99 -9.88 5.45
N THR A 294 -14.47 -8.65 5.51
CA THR A 294 -15.44 -8.07 4.56
C THR A 294 -14.79 -7.05 3.64
N SER A 295 -13.66 -6.47 4.05
CA SER A 295 -12.92 -5.46 3.31
C SER A 295 -11.41 -5.64 3.47
N LEU A 296 -10.72 -5.89 2.35
CA LEU A 296 -9.27 -6.04 2.29
C LEU A 296 -8.68 -5.04 1.29
N SER A 297 -7.76 -4.20 1.75
CA SER A 297 -6.94 -3.33 0.92
C SER A 297 -5.46 -3.61 1.15
N CYS A 298 -4.83 -4.27 0.18
CA CYS A 298 -3.42 -4.69 0.21
C CYS A 298 -2.63 -4.21 -1.03
N GLY A 299 -3.24 -3.44 -1.93
CA GLY A 299 -2.57 -2.90 -3.12
C GLY A 299 -1.33 -2.04 -2.85
N PHE A 300 -0.56 -1.71 -3.88
CA PHE A 300 0.72 -1.01 -3.76
C PHE A 300 1.68 -1.69 -2.77
N ASN A 301 1.74 -3.01 -2.87
CA ASN A 301 2.71 -3.88 -2.24
C ASN A 301 3.25 -4.82 -3.32
N PRO A 302 4.54 -5.19 -3.30
CA PRO A 302 5.12 -6.13 -4.27
C PRO A 302 4.68 -7.59 -4.03
N LEU A 303 3.38 -7.83 -3.83
CA LEU A 303 2.79 -9.15 -3.68
C LEU A 303 2.82 -9.90 -5.02
N LYS A 304 3.36 -11.12 -5.02
CA LYS A 304 3.35 -12.02 -6.19
C LYS A 304 2.19 -13.00 -6.18
N VAL A 305 1.69 -13.32 -4.99
CA VAL A 305 0.56 -14.22 -4.76
C VAL A 305 -0.32 -13.61 -3.68
N LEU A 306 -1.63 -13.79 -3.84
CA LEU A 306 -2.63 -13.43 -2.85
C LEU A 306 -3.70 -14.53 -2.85
N ASP A 307 -3.86 -15.21 -1.71
CA ASP A 307 -4.92 -16.19 -1.50
C ASP A 307 -6.01 -15.57 -0.62
N VAL A 308 -7.21 -15.47 -1.19
CA VAL A 308 -8.42 -14.95 -0.52
C VAL A 308 -9.55 -16.00 -0.45
N SER A 309 -9.25 -17.27 -0.75
CA SER A 309 -10.22 -18.36 -0.83
C SER A 309 -10.98 -18.63 0.48
N HIS A 310 -10.36 -18.27 1.61
CA HIS A 310 -10.92 -18.45 2.95
C HIS A 310 -11.77 -17.26 3.41
N ASN A 311 -11.69 -16.11 2.74
CA ASN A 311 -12.35 -14.86 3.13
C ASN A 311 -13.69 -14.70 2.40
N LYS A 312 -14.60 -15.65 2.61
CA LYS A 312 -15.87 -15.76 1.86
C LYS A 312 -16.82 -14.58 2.04
N ALA A 313 -16.66 -13.82 3.13
CA ALA A 313 -17.44 -12.63 3.43
C ALA A 313 -16.93 -11.36 2.71
N LEU A 314 -15.86 -11.43 1.92
CA LEU A 314 -15.31 -10.26 1.22
C LEU A 314 -16.34 -9.63 0.29
N THR A 315 -16.58 -8.34 0.51
CA THR A 315 -17.41 -7.47 -0.34
C THR A 315 -16.56 -6.44 -1.10
N PHE A 316 -15.38 -6.11 -0.56
CA PHE A 316 -14.42 -5.18 -1.13
C PHE A 316 -13.03 -5.80 -1.12
N LEU A 317 -12.38 -5.85 -2.29
CA LEU A 317 -11.00 -6.24 -2.44
C LEU A 317 -10.24 -5.20 -3.27
N ASN A 318 -9.18 -4.63 -2.68
CA ASN A 318 -8.22 -3.80 -3.39
C ASN A 318 -6.81 -4.42 -3.31
N CYS A 319 -6.35 -4.92 -4.46
CA CYS A 319 -5.01 -5.44 -4.71
C CYS A 319 -4.36 -4.73 -5.91
N ASN A 320 -4.72 -3.47 -6.16
CA ASN A 320 -4.13 -2.65 -7.23
C ASN A 320 -2.60 -2.56 -7.11
N ILE A 321 -1.91 -2.46 -8.24
CA ILE A 321 -0.50 -2.11 -8.36
C ILE A 321 0.34 -3.03 -7.48
N GLY A 322 0.42 -4.28 -7.92
CA GLY A 322 1.22 -5.33 -7.32
C GLY A 322 2.09 -6.02 -8.36
N GLN A 323 2.49 -7.25 -8.06
CA GLN A 323 3.19 -8.14 -8.99
C GLN A 323 2.40 -9.43 -9.20
N LEU A 324 1.08 -9.39 -9.02
CA LEU A 324 0.22 -10.57 -9.13
C LEU A 324 0.11 -11.00 -10.59
N THR A 325 0.30 -12.29 -10.83
CA THR A 325 0.13 -12.91 -12.16
C THR A 325 -1.21 -13.62 -12.30
N SER A 326 -1.84 -13.98 -11.18
CA SER A 326 -3.16 -14.59 -11.10
C SER A 326 -3.89 -14.16 -9.83
N LEU A 327 -5.21 -14.18 -9.86
CA LEU A 327 -6.08 -13.95 -8.70
C LEU A 327 -7.29 -14.88 -8.81
N ASP A 328 -7.52 -15.71 -7.79
CA ASP A 328 -8.73 -16.53 -7.68
C ASP A 328 -9.69 -15.87 -6.68
N VAL A 329 -10.85 -15.46 -7.18
CA VAL A 329 -11.94 -14.85 -6.40
C VAL A 329 -13.23 -15.69 -6.45
N ASN A 330 -13.18 -16.94 -6.90
CA ASN A 330 -14.36 -17.78 -7.09
C ASN A 330 -15.07 -18.14 -5.78
N HIS A 331 -14.37 -18.04 -4.65
CA HIS A 331 -14.93 -18.28 -3.32
C HIS A 331 -15.50 -17.01 -2.67
N ASN A 332 -15.24 -15.83 -3.24
CA ASN A 332 -15.67 -14.53 -2.71
C ASN A 332 -16.99 -14.09 -3.39
N ILE A 333 -18.03 -14.93 -3.28
CA ILE A 333 -19.30 -14.73 -4.00
C ILE A 333 -20.04 -13.43 -3.62
N ALA A 334 -19.76 -12.87 -2.44
CA ALA A 334 -20.32 -11.62 -1.96
C ALA A 334 -19.57 -10.37 -2.47
N LEU A 335 -18.55 -10.54 -3.32
CA LEU A 335 -17.71 -9.44 -3.80
C LEU A 335 -18.51 -8.45 -4.65
N ARG A 336 -18.48 -7.18 -4.25
CA ARG A 336 -19.17 -6.05 -4.90
C ARG A 336 -18.21 -5.11 -5.60
N GLU A 337 -17.03 -4.94 -5.02
CA GLU A 337 -15.99 -4.08 -5.56
C GLU A 337 -14.66 -4.81 -5.65
N LEU A 338 -14.11 -4.87 -6.86
CA LEU A 338 -12.80 -5.46 -7.14
C LEU A 338 -11.90 -4.43 -7.82
N TYR A 339 -10.84 -4.03 -7.11
CA TYR A 339 -9.76 -3.20 -7.61
C TYR A 339 -8.50 -4.06 -7.73
N CYS A 340 -8.12 -4.39 -8.96
CA CYS A 340 -7.01 -5.28 -9.28
C CYS A 340 -6.15 -4.76 -10.46
N ALA A 341 -6.24 -3.45 -10.71
CA ALA A 341 -5.53 -2.75 -11.78
C ALA A 341 -4.01 -2.70 -11.56
N GLY A 342 -3.22 -2.60 -12.62
CA GLY A 342 -1.76 -2.46 -12.53
C GLY A 342 -1.03 -3.72 -12.06
N ASN A 343 -1.52 -4.91 -12.44
CA ASN A 343 -0.88 -6.20 -12.16
C ASN A 343 -0.40 -6.84 -13.48
N GLN A 344 -0.21 -8.16 -13.50
CA GLN A 344 0.28 -8.91 -14.67
C GLN A 344 -0.72 -9.98 -15.11
N PHE A 345 -2.03 -9.74 -14.92
CA PHE A 345 -3.05 -10.72 -15.25
C PHE A 345 -3.21 -10.89 -16.75
N ILE A 346 -3.14 -12.13 -17.22
CA ILE A 346 -3.45 -12.52 -18.61
C ILE A 346 -4.93 -12.91 -18.76
N SER A 347 -5.51 -13.41 -17.68
CA SER A 347 -6.91 -13.78 -17.55
C SER A 347 -7.43 -13.43 -16.16
N LEU A 348 -8.72 -13.15 -16.07
CA LEU A 348 -9.41 -12.89 -14.81
C LEU A 348 -10.78 -13.56 -14.85
N ASP A 349 -10.99 -14.56 -13.98
CA ASP A 349 -12.28 -15.22 -13.81
C ASP A 349 -13.05 -14.55 -12.67
N ILE A 350 -14.20 -13.97 -13.01
CA ILE A 350 -15.13 -13.30 -12.10
C ILE A 350 -16.55 -13.86 -12.25
N SER A 351 -16.69 -15.04 -12.85
CA SER A 351 -17.98 -15.63 -13.20
C SER A 351 -18.86 -15.95 -11.99
N HIS A 352 -18.25 -16.14 -10.80
CA HIS A 352 -18.93 -16.41 -9.54
C HIS A 352 -19.24 -15.15 -8.72
N ASN A 353 -18.68 -13.99 -9.08
CA ASN A 353 -18.90 -12.73 -8.35
C ASN A 353 -20.13 -12.00 -8.91
N THR A 354 -21.30 -12.62 -8.82
CA THR A 354 -22.54 -12.11 -9.45
C THR A 354 -23.07 -10.83 -8.81
N GLU A 355 -22.63 -10.51 -7.58
CA GLU A 355 -22.95 -9.24 -6.89
C GLU A 355 -22.04 -8.07 -7.30
N LEU A 356 -21.06 -8.28 -8.20
CA LEU A 356 -20.08 -7.27 -8.57
C LEU A 356 -20.75 -6.06 -9.24
N THR A 357 -20.55 -4.87 -8.65
CA THR A 357 -21.07 -3.59 -9.14
C THR A 357 -19.96 -2.71 -9.72
N ASN A 358 -18.73 -2.88 -9.25
CA ASN A 358 -17.55 -2.12 -9.67
C ASN A 358 -16.37 -3.06 -9.96
N LEU A 359 -15.85 -2.99 -11.20
CA LEU A 359 -14.64 -3.70 -11.59
C LEU A 359 -13.59 -2.73 -12.16
N PHE A 360 -12.43 -2.69 -11.51
CA PHE A 360 -11.25 -1.96 -11.97
C PHE A 360 -10.11 -2.95 -12.19
N CYS A 361 -9.87 -3.31 -13.45
CA CYS A 361 -8.87 -4.29 -13.90
C CYS A 361 -7.92 -3.72 -14.98
N HIS A 362 -7.87 -2.41 -15.14
CA HIS A 362 -7.04 -1.71 -16.11
C HIS A 362 -5.53 -1.88 -15.86
N GLY A 363 -4.70 -1.69 -16.88
CA GLY A 363 -3.25 -1.80 -16.76
C GLY A 363 -2.79 -3.23 -16.42
N ASN A 364 -3.39 -4.21 -17.09
CA ASN A 364 -3.02 -5.63 -17.01
C ASN A 364 -2.64 -6.14 -18.41
N GLN A 365 -2.60 -7.45 -18.61
CA GLN A 365 -2.30 -8.09 -19.90
C GLN A 365 -3.49 -8.95 -20.36
N LEU A 366 -4.72 -8.55 -19.99
CA LEU A 366 -5.93 -9.33 -20.28
C LEU A 366 -6.15 -9.41 -21.78
N THR A 367 -6.25 -10.63 -22.29
CA THR A 367 -6.56 -10.89 -23.72
C THR A 367 -8.04 -11.10 -23.96
N SER A 368 -8.77 -11.50 -22.92
CA SER A 368 -10.23 -11.62 -22.89
C SER A 368 -10.76 -11.27 -21.51
N LEU A 369 -11.99 -10.79 -21.45
CA LEU A 369 -12.70 -10.50 -20.21
C LEU A 369 -14.18 -10.86 -20.39
N ASP A 370 -14.65 -11.87 -19.65
CA ASP A 370 -16.07 -12.25 -19.62
C ASP A 370 -16.75 -11.60 -18.41
N VAL A 371 -17.65 -10.66 -18.68
CA VAL A 371 -18.48 -9.95 -17.68
C VAL A 371 -19.95 -10.37 -17.73
N SER A 372 -20.29 -11.43 -18.47
CA SER A 372 -21.68 -11.82 -18.75
C SER A 372 -22.48 -12.22 -17.52
N LYS A 373 -21.81 -12.65 -16.44
CA LYS A 373 -22.41 -13.02 -15.15
C LYS A 373 -22.54 -11.85 -14.18
N ASN A 374 -21.79 -10.78 -14.40
CA ASN A 374 -21.74 -9.62 -13.51
C ASN A 374 -22.79 -8.59 -13.92
N THR A 375 -24.06 -9.00 -14.00
CA THR A 375 -25.16 -8.19 -14.54
C THR A 375 -25.48 -6.94 -13.71
N MET A 376 -24.96 -6.86 -12.48
CA MET A 376 -25.09 -5.70 -11.59
C MET A 376 -23.99 -4.64 -11.80
N LEU A 377 -23.04 -4.86 -12.73
CA LEU A 377 -21.98 -3.89 -13.01
C LEU A 377 -22.55 -2.52 -13.39
N THR A 378 -22.08 -1.50 -12.69
CA THR A 378 -22.35 -0.09 -12.94
C THR A 378 -21.09 0.64 -13.42
N LYS A 379 -19.91 0.14 -13.05
CA LYS A 379 -18.61 0.67 -13.46
C LYS A 379 -17.69 -0.46 -13.95
N LEU A 380 -17.17 -0.32 -15.15
CA LEU A 380 -16.18 -1.24 -15.73
C LEU A 380 -14.99 -0.46 -16.29
N PHE A 381 -13.84 -0.63 -15.66
CA PHE A 381 -12.57 -0.04 -16.07
C PHE A 381 -11.61 -1.16 -16.45
N CYS A 382 -11.48 -1.41 -17.74
CA CYS A 382 -10.68 -2.46 -18.34
C CYS A 382 -9.67 -1.91 -19.36
N ASN A 383 -9.42 -0.60 -19.34
CA ASN A 383 -8.47 0.05 -20.24
C ASN A 383 -7.02 -0.42 -20.05
N SER A 384 -6.15 -0.12 -21.02
CA SER A 384 -4.74 -0.51 -21.00
C SER A 384 -4.56 -2.03 -20.76
N ASN A 385 -5.17 -2.80 -21.66
CA ASN A 385 -5.10 -4.27 -21.70
C ASN A 385 -4.85 -4.72 -23.16
N GLN A 386 -5.06 -5.99 -23.47
CA GLN A 386 -4.87 -6.57 -24.80
C GLN A 386 -6.17 -7.16 -25.36
N LEU A 387 -7.33 -6.58 -24.98
CA LEU A 387 -8.65 -7.05 -25.37
C LEU A 387 -8.89 -6.80 -26.86
N THR A 388 -9.13 -7.85 -27.64
CA THR A 388 -9.52 -7.72 -29.06
C THR A 388 -11.03 -7.62 -29.27
N SER A 389 -11.80 -8.00 -28.26
CA SER A 389 -13.26 -7.91 -28.21
C SER A 389 -13.72 -7.72 -26.77
N LEU A 390 -14.86 -7.07 -26.60
CA LEU A 390 -15.51 -6.88 -25.31
C LEU A 390 -17.03 -6.96 -25.49
N ASP A 391 -17.68 -7.90 -24.81
CA ASP A 391 -19.14 -8.03 -24.78
C ASP A 391 -19.68 -7.50 -23.44
N VAL A 392 -20.40 -6.39 -23.51
CA VAL A 392 -21.06 -5.75 -22.35
C VAL A 392 -22.59 -5.82 -22.44
N SER A 393 -23.13 -6.65 -23.34
CA SER A 393 -24.57 -6.72 -23.64
C SER A 393 -25.43 -7.13 -22.44
N LYS A 394 -24.85 -7.84 -21.46
CA LYS A 394 -25.54 -8.27 -20.23
C LYS A 394 -25.45 -7.26 -19.09
N ASN A 395 -24.57 -6.27 -19.18
CA ASN A 395 -24.32 -5.30 -18.13
C ASN A 395 -25.17 -4.04 -18.36
N THR A 396 -26.49 -4.22 -18.43
CA THR A 396 -27.45 -3.15 -18.79
C THR A 396 -27.50 -2.00 -17.77
N ALA A 397 -26.97 -2.23 -16.56
CA ALA A 397 -26.84 -1.23 -15.51
C ALA A 397 -25.55 -0.38 -15.60
N LEU A 398 -24.67 -0.63 -16.58
CA LEU A 398 -23.44 0.15 -16.76
C LEU A 398 -23.72 1.63 -16.97
N LYS A 399 -23.03 2.45 -16.18
CA LYS A 399 -23.05 3.92 -16.24
C LYS A 399 -21.71 4.48 -16.72
N ASP A 400 -20.62 3.81 -16.36
CA ASP A 400 -19.25 4.21 -16.66
C ASP A 400 -18.50 3.03 -17.25
N LEU A 401 -18.05 3.19 -18.50
CA LEU A 401 -17.27 2.21 -19.22
C LEU A 401 -15.99 2.85 -19.74
N ASP A 402 -14.86 2.39 -19.22
CA ASP A 402 -13.54 2.67 -19.77
C ASP A 402 -12.92 1.38 -20.32
N CYS A 403 -12.86 1.32 -21.65
CA CYS A 403 -12.24 0.26 -22.44
C CYS A 403 -11.17 0.83 -23.40
N SER A 404 -10.67 2.02 -23.09
CA SER A 404 -9.62 2.68 -23.86
C SER A 404 -8.31 1.87 -23.90
N ASP A 405 -7.41 2.21 -24.81
CA ASP A 405 -6.07 1.58 -24.90
C ASP A 405 -6.15 0.05 -24.94
N ASN A 406 -6.87 -0.45 -25.94
CA ASN A 406 -7.03 -1.86 -26.26
C ASN A 406 -7.05 -2.02 -27.79
N PRO A 407 -6.78 -3.22 -28.34
CA PRO A 407 -6.90 -3.46 -29.78
C PRO A 407 -8.34 -3.79 -30.24
N LEU A 408 -9.38 -3.15 -29.68
CA LEU A 408 -10.78 -3.44 -30.07
C LEU A 408 -11.07 -2.95 -31.50
N LYS A 409 -11.66 -3.82 -32.32
CA LYS A 409 -12.08 -3.48 -33.70
C LYS A 409 -13.54 -3.05 -33.79
N ALA A 410 -14.35 -3.49 -32.83
CA ALA A 410 -15.76 -3.18 -32.71
C ALA A 410 -16.13 -3.11 -31.23
N LEU A 411 -17.13 -2.28 -30.92
CA LEU A 411 -17.69 -2.13 -29.60
C LEU A 411 -19.21 -1.95 -29.75
N ASP A 412 -19.98 -2.84 -29.15
CA ASP A 412 -21.44 -2.74 -29.10
C ASP A 412 -21.86 -2.29 -27.69
N VAL A 413 -22.51 -1.13 -27.63
CA VAL A 413 -23.06 -0.54 -26.39
C VAL A 413 -24.57 -0.30 -26.47
N MET A 414 -25.25 -0.89 -27.46
CA MET A 414 -26.69 -0.66 -27.71
C MET A 414 -27.59 -1.10 -26.55
N HIS A 415 -27.12 -2.04 -25.72
CA HIS A 415 -27.83 -2.56 -24.55
C HIS A 415 -27.54 -1.79 -23.26
N ASN A 416 -26.51 -0.92 -23.24
CA ASN A 416 -26.08 -0.19 -22.05
C ASN A 416 -26.74 1.19 -22.01
N THR A 417 -28.08 1.21 -21.99
CA THR A 417 -28.87 2.44 -22.08
C THR A 417 -28.70 3.39 -20.88
N ALA A 418 -28.12 2.89 -19.78
CA ALA A 418 -27.79 3.66 -18.59
C ALA A 418 -26.41 4.37 -18.66
N LEU A 419 -25.62 4.18 -19.74
CA LEU A 419 -24.31 4.79 -19.88
C LEU A 419 -24.40 6.32 -19.85
N THR A 420 -23.64 6.91 -18.93
CA THR A 420 -23.43 8.35 -18.80
C THR A 420 -22.03 8.76 -19.25
N GLU A 421 -21.04 7.88 -19.11
CA GLU A 421 -19.65 8.11 -19.54
C GLU A 421 -19.13 6.89 -20.32
N LEU A 422 -18.59 7.15 -21.51
CA LEU A 422 -17.97 6.14 -22.36
C LEU A 422 -16.59 6.62 -22.82
N LYS A 423 -15.56 5.86 -22.45
CA LYS A 423 -14.19 5.99 -22.93
C LYS A 423 -13.79 4.75 -23.71
N CYS A 424 -13.54 4.94 -24.99
CA CYS A 424 -13.13 3.90 -25.94
C CYS A 424 -12.02 4.42 -26.89
N TYR A 425 -11.28 5.45 -26.46
CA TYR A 425 -10.17 6.00 -27.22
C TYR A 425 -9.00 5.02 -27.32
N GLN A 426 -8.03 5.28 -28.22
CA GLN A 426 -6.88 4.40 -28.42
C GLN A 426 -7.28 2.96 -28.70
N ASN A 427 -8.17 2.79 -29.68
CA ASN A 427 -8.63 1.49 -30.16
C ASN A 427 -8.52 1.43 -31.70
N GLN A 428 -9.12 0.43 -32.32
CA GLN A 428 -9.14 0.25 -33.78
C GLN A 428 -10.57 0.30 -34.34
N LEU A 429 -11.48 1.02 -33.66
CA LEU A 429 -12.89 1.11 -34.03
C LEU A 429 -13.04 1.83 -35.37
N THR A 430 -13.76 1.22 -36.31
CA THR A 430 -14.13 1.84 -37.59
C THR A 430 -15.53 2.48 -37.56
N THR A 431 -16.37 2.02 -36.63
CA THR A 431 -17.73 2.51 -36.41
C THR A 431 -18.04 2.48 -34.92
N LEU A 432 -18.89 3.39 -34.47
CA LEU A 432 -19.39 3.43 -33.11
C LEU A 432 -20.86 3.89 -33.13
N ASP A 433 -21.77 3.03 -32.67
CA ASP A 433 -23.20 3.36 -32.52
C ASP A 433 -23.51 3.65 -31.06
N VAL A 434 -23.81 4.92 -30.76
CA VAL A 434 -24.20 5.39 -29.43
C VAL A 434 -25.67 5.82 -29.37
N SER A 435 -26.48 5.45 -30.37
CA SER A 435 -27.85 5.93 -30.54
C SER A 435 -28.82 5.52 -29.41
N LYS A 436 -28.47 4.48 -28.66
CA LYS A 436 -29.24 3.97 -27.51
C LYS A 436 -28.78 4.52 -26.16
N ASN A 437 -27.60 5.15 -26.11
CA ASN A 437 -27.03 5.69 -24.88
C ASN A 437 -27.51 7.13 -24.66
N THR A 438 -28.83 7.33 -24.57
CA THR A 438 -29.44 8.67 -24.52
C THR A 438 -29.10 9.46 -23.25
N ALA A 439 -28.62 8.76 -22.20
CA ALA A 439 -28.14 9.37 -20.96
C ALA A 439 -26.65 9.80 -21.02
N LEU A 440 -25.97 9.62 -22.15
CA LEU A 440 -24.54 9.87 -22.29
C LEU A 440 -24.24 11.37 -22.17
N THR A 441 -23.43 11.74 -21.17
CA THR A 441 -23.02 13.13 -20.91
C THR A 441 -21.57 13.38 -21.33
N ARG A 442 -20.74 12.33 -21.43
CA ARG A 442 -19.35 12.39 -21.90
C ARG A 442 -19.00 11.22 -22.81
N LEU A 443 -18.45 11.52 -23.97
CA LEU A 443 -17.95 10.55 -24.95
C LEU A 443 -16.50 10.85 -25.33
N GLU A 444 -15.61 9.90 -25.11
CA GLU A 444 -14.22 9.95 -25.55
C GLU A 444 -13.89 8.76 -26.43
N CYS A 445 -13.74 9.03 -27.73
CA CYS A 445 -13.52 8.04 -28.79
C CYS A 445 -12.37 8.44 -29.73
N PHE A 446 -11.46 9.30 -29.26
CA PHE A 446 -10.30 9.75 -30.01
C PHE A 446 -9.30 8.62 -30.30
N ASP A 447 -8.36 8.83 -31.22
CA ASP A 447 -7.35 7.83 -31.62
C ASP A 447 -8.00 6.48 -31.98
N ASN A 448 -8.84 6.53 -33.01
CA ASN A 448 -9.56 5.40 -33.59
C ASN A 448 -9.54 5.53 -35.13
N ARG A 449 -10.38 4.77 -35.83
CA ARG A 449 -10.51 4.80 -37.29
C ARG A 449 -11.93 5.16 -37.74
N LEU A 450 -12.66 5.94 -36.93
CA LEU A 450 -14.04 6.31 -37.22
C LEU A 450 -14.10 7.22 -38.46
N THR A 451 -14.92 6.83 -39.44
CA THR A 451 -15.18 7.67 -40.63
C THR A 451 -16.43 8.54 -40.46
N THR A 452 -17.33 8.12 -39.58
CA THR A 452 -18.58 8.81 -39.24
C THR A 452 -18.86 8.64 -37.76
N LEU A 453 -19.52 9.64 -37.16
CA LEU A 453 -19.98 9.59 -35.78
C LEU A 453 -21.34 10.29 -35.69
N ASP A 454 -22.37 9.56 -35.30
CA ASP A 454 -23.72 10.11 -35.06
C ASP A 454 -23.97 10.21 -33.55
N VAL A 455 -24.06 11.45 -33.07
CA VAL A 455 -24.37 11.78 -31.66
C VAL A 455 -25.75 12.42 -31.50
N SER A 456 -26.60 12.34 -32.54
CA SER A 456 -27.89 13.05 -32.60
C SER A 456 -28.91 12.62 -31.54
N LYS A 457 -28.70 11.44 -30.91
CA LYS A 457 -29.56 10.90 -29.83
C LYS A 457 -29.02 11.18 -28.43
N ASN A 458 -27.78 11.63 -28.31
CA ASN A 458 -27.12 11.88 -27.02
C ASN A 458 -27.35 13.34 -26.61
N THR A 459 -28.61 13.73 -26.42
CA THR A 459 -29.00 15.14 -26.18
C THR A 459 -28.42 15.72 -24.88
N GLU A 460 -28.08 14.86 -23.92
CA GLU A 460 -27.44 15.21 -22.65
C GLU A 460 -25.91 15.39 -22.76
N LEU A 461 -25.32 15.22 -23.95
CA LEU A 461 -23.87 15.27 -24.14
C LEU A 461 -23.33 16.67 -23.83
N THR A 462 -22.51 16.75 -22.78
CA THR A 462 -21.83 17.98 -22.34
C THR A 462 -20.39 18.06 -22.85
N GLY A 463 -19.79 16.93 -23.19
CA GLY A 463 -18.40 16.83 -23.62
C GLY A 463 -18.19 15.75 -24.68
N LEU A 464 -17.52 16.12 -25.78
CA LEU A 464 -17.18 15.22 -26.87
C LEU A 464 -15.71 15.33 -27.26
N CYS A 465 -15.00 14.21 -27.18
CA CYS A 465 -13.61 14.06 -27.60
C CYS A 465 -13.52 13.01 -28.71
N CYS A 466 -13.28 13.44 -29.95
CA CYS A 466 -13.23 12.58 -31.14
C CYS A 466 -12.08 12.93 -32.10
N PHE A 467 -11.02 13.57 -31.59
CA PHE A 467 -9.82 13.86 -32.37
C PHE A 467 -9.09 12.57 -32.81
N ASP A 468 -8.11 12.68 -33.70
CA ASP A 468 -7.34 11.53 -34.21
C ASP A 468 -8.26 10.41 -34.75
N ASN A 469 -9.13 10.78 -35.70
CA ASN A 469 -10.03 9.87 -36.40
C ASN A 469 -10.03 10.21 -37.91
N GLN A 470 -10.98 9.66 -38.66
CA GLN A 470 -11.13 9.90 -40.11
C GLN A 470 -12.46 10.58 -40.44
N LEU A 471 -13.02 11.36 -39.52
CA LEU A 471 -14.33 12.00 -39.69
C LEU A 471 -14.27 13.04 -40.81
N THR A 472 -15.16 12.93 -41.79
CA THR A 472 -15.31 13.94 -42.86
C THR A 472 -16.37 15.00 -42.54
N SER A 473 -17.21 14.72 -41.55
CA SER A 473 -18.27 15.62 -41.08
C SER A 473 -18.67 15.23 -39.66
N LEU A 474 -19.18 16.21 -38.91
CA LEU A 474 -19.73 16.01 -37.60
C LEU A 474 -20.90 17.00 -37.43
N ASP A 475 -22.02 16.52 -36.91
CA ASP A 475 -23.20 17.33 -36.59
C ASP A 475 -23.49 17.20 -35.10
N VAL A 476 -23.51 18.33 -34.40
CA VAL A 476 -23.80 18.42 -32.97
C VAL A 476 -25.04 19.26 -32.67
N SER A 477 -25.92 19.47 -33.65
CA SER A 477 -27.10 20.35 -33.54
C SER A 477 -28.09 19.91 -32.45
N ASN A 478 -28.19 18.62 -32.17
CA ASN A 478 -29.04 18.08 -31.10
C ASN A 478 -28.37 18.06 -29.72
N ASN A 479 -27.05 18.29 -29.63
CA ASN A 479 -26.30 18.26 -28.39
C ASN A 479 -26.28 19.65 -27.74
N THR A 480 -27.46 20.18 -27.40
CA THR A 480 -27.62 21.56 -26.92
C THR A 480 -26.93 21.83 -25.58
N ALA A 481 -26.64 20.78 -24.81
CA ALA A 481 -25.88 20.83 -23.55
C ALA A 481 -24.35 20.92 -23.76
N LEU A 482 -23.83 20.72 -24.98
CA LEU A 482 -22.41 20.58 -25.26
C LEU A 482 -21.62 21.84 -24.88
N THR A 483 -20.67 21.68 -23.95
CA THR A 483 -19.82 22.75 -23.43
C THR A 483 -18.41 22.71 -23.99
N TRP A 484 -17.94 21.53 -24.41
CA TRP A 484 -16.65 21.38 -25.06
C TRP A 484 -16.65 20.31 -26.15
N LEU A 485 -15.89 20.57 -27.21
CA LEU A 485 -15.69 19.71 -28.38
C LEU A 485 -14.21 19.71 -28.77
N ILE A 486 -13.61 18.52 -28.85
CA ILE A 486 -12.23 18.32 -29.32
C ILE A 486 -12.28 17.38 -30.53
N CYS A 487 -11.98 17.90 -31.71
CA CYS A 487 -12.14 17.18 -32.98
C CYS A 487 -11.02 17.44 -34.02
N TYR A 488 -9.88 17.97 -33.60
CA TYR A 488 -8.68 18.11 -34.44
C TYR A 488 -8.19 16.74 -34.99
N ASN A 489 -7.24 16.73 -35.92
CA ASN A 489 -6.72 15.54 -36.59
C ASN A 489 -7.85 14.63 -37.13
N ASN A 490 -8.76 15.23 -37.88
CA ASN A 490 -9.80 14.55 -38.66
C ASN A 490 -9.71 15.04 -40.12
N LYS A 491 -10.77 14.84 -40.91
CA LYS A 491 -10.83 15.24 -42.33
C LYS A 491 -11.98 16.24 -42.61
N ILE A 492 -12.34 17.05 -41.61
CA ILE A 492 -13.45 18.00 -41.68
C ILE A 492 -12.97 19.31 -42.32
N SER A 493 -13.48 19.66 -43.49
CA SER A 493 -13.06 20.85 -44.24
C SER A 493 -14.18 21.43 -45.11
N GLY A 494 -13.98 22.64 -45.64
CA GLY A 494 -14.91 23.29 -46.57
C GLY A 494 -16.34 23.39 -46.01
N ASP A 495 -17.33 23.04 -46.82
CA ASP A 495 -18.76 23.06 -46.43
C ASP A 495 -19.08 22.18 -45.23
N LYS A 496 -18.32 21.10 -45.00
CA LYS A 496 -18.53 20.22 -43.84
C LYS A 496 -18.05 20.87 -42.55
N MET A 497 -16.96 21.65 -42.58
CA MET A 497 -16.56 22.47 -41.44
C MET A 497 -17.57 23.60 -41.20
N THR A 498 -18.06 24.24 -42.25
CA THR A 498 -19.15 25.24 -42.16
C THR A 498 -20.39 24.64 -41.49
N ALA A 499 -20.78 23.42 -41.85
CA ALA A 499 -21.90 22.73 -41.22
C ALA A 499 -21.64 22.45 -39.73
N LEU A 500 -20.44 21.96 -39.37
CA LEU A 500 -20.05 21.71 -37.98
C LEU A 500 -20.16 22.98 -37.13
N VAL A 501 -19.50 24.08 -37.52
CA VAL A 501 -19.53 25.32 -36.72
C VAL A 501 -20.93 25.94 -36.62
N ASN A 502 -21.79 25.73 -37.63
CA ASN A 502 -23.20 26.14 -37.56
C ASN A 502 -24.02 25.27 -36.60
N SER A 503 -23.70 23.98 -36.48
CA SER A 503 -24.38 23.04 -35.59
C SER A 503 -24.05 23.25 -34.11
N LEU A 504 -22.98 23.97 -33.77
CA LEU A 504 -22.64 24.30 -32.38
C LEU A 504 -23.79 25.04 -31.67
N PRO A 505 -24.10 24.73 -30.41
CA PRO A 505 -25.14 25.45 -29.67
C PRO A 505 -24.70 26.89 -29.38
N THR A 506 -25.65 27.82 -29.42
CA THR A 506 -25.40 29.21 -29.01
C THR A 506 -25.31 29.30 -27.50
N ARG A 507 -24.25 29.94 -26.97
CA ARG A 507 -23.99 30.07 -25.54
C ARG A 507 -24.01 31.53 -25.08
N THR A 508 -24.13 31.74 -23.77
CA THR A 508 -24.18 33.07 -23.13
C THR A 508 -22.82 33.45 -22.54
N ALA A 509 -22.56 34.76 -22.41
CA ALA A 509 -21.36 35.26 -21.75
C ALA A 509 -21.21 34.69 -20.32
N GLY A 510 -19.99 34.32 -19.93
CA GLY A 510 -19.70 33.63 -18.66
C GLY A 510 -19.98 32.13 -18.67
N ASN A 511 -20.43 31.58 -19.81
CA ASN A 511 -20.64 30.16 -20.05
C ASN A 511 -20.14 29.80 -21.46
N GLU A 512 -18.96 30.29 -21.83
CA GLU A 512 -18.37 30.05 -23.16
C GLU A 512 -18.18 28.56 -23.42
N GLY A 513 -18.35 28.15 -24.67
CA GLY A 513 -17.99 26.82 -25.13
C GLY A 513 -16.51 26.74 -25.48
N SER A 514 -15.94 25.54 -25.53
CA SER A 514 -14.54 25.31 -25.92
C SER A 514 -14.47 24.39 -27.14
N LEU A 515 -13.93 24.88 -28.25
CA LEU A 515 -13.74 24.12 -29.49
C LEU A 515 -12.24 24.01 -29.80
N LYS A 516 -11.69 22.79 -29.73
CA LYS A 516 -10.36 22.46 -30.28
C LYS A 516 -10.53 21.77 -31.62
N VAL A 517 -10.21 22.48 -32.70
CA VAL A 517 -10.59 22.06 -34.07
C VAL A 517 -9.41 21.73 -34.98
N ILE A 518 -8.21 22.17 -34.62
CA ILE A 518 -7.01 22.01 -35.45
C ILE A 518 -5.78 21.71 -34.58
N ASN A 519 -4.85 20.94 -35.13
CA ASN A 519 -3.53 20.69 -34.55
C ASN A 519 -2.45 21.29 -35.46
N LEU A 520 -1.88 22.42 -35.03
CA LEU A 520 -0.87 23.16 -35.81
C LEU A 520 0.53 22.54 -35.72
N THR A 521 0.77 21.63 -34.79
CA THR A 521 2.07 20.96 -34.62
C THR A 521 2.16 19.65 -35.41
N ASN A 522 1.02 19.11 -35.87
CA ASN A 522 0.96 17.90 -36.67
C ASN A 522 0.90 18.20 -38.17
N SER A 523 1.93 17.78 -38.93
CA SER A 523 1.96 17.95 -40.39
C SER A 523 0.90 17.13 -41.14
N ASN A 524 0.27 16.15 -40.48
CA ASN A 524 -0.78 15.29 -41.05
C ASN A 524 -2.20 15.75 -40.69
N GLU A 525 -2.38 16.92 -40.06
CA GLU A 525 -3.70 17.50 -39.83
C GLU A 525 -4.41 17.76 -41.17
N GLU A 526 -5.60 17.20 -41.34
CA GLU A 526 -6.42 17.33 -42.55
C GLU A 526 -7.69 18.17 -42.33
N ASN A 527 -8.01 18.52 -41.08
CA ASN A 527 -9.05 19.52 -40.82
C ASN A 527 -8.63 20.88 -41.38
N LYS A 528 -9.61 21.61 -41.91
CA LYS A 528 -9.43 23.00 -42.33
C LYS A 528 -10.56 23.85 -41.77
N CYS A 529 -10.20 24.83 -40.95
CA CYS A 529 -11.11 25.79 -40.37
C CYS A 529 -10.63 27.21 -40.71
N THR A 530 -11.39 27.90 -41.56
CA THR A 530 -11.06 29.24 -42.08
C THR A 530 -11.39 30.33 -41.07
N THR A 531 -10.86 31.53 -41.30
CA THR A 531 -11.13 32.70 -40.45
C THR A 531 -12.64 32.98 -40.35
N ALA A 532 -13.36 32.84 -41.46
CA ALA A 532 -14.82 33.01 -41.49
C ALA A 532 -15.56 31.95 -40.65
N GLN A 533 -15.12 30.70 -40.67
CA GLN A 533 -15.71 29.60 -39.89
C GLN A 533 -15.45 29.76 -38.39
N VAL A 534 -14.25 30.22 -38.00
CA VAL A 534 -13.95 30.64 -36.63
C VAL A 534 -14.89 31.77 -36.18
N GLY A 535 -15.16 32.73 -37.07
CA GLY A 535 -16.14 33.81 -36.83
C GLY A 535 -17.55 33.31 -36.50
N ILE A 536 -18.02 32.22 -37.13
CA ILE A 536 -19.33 31.60 -36.83
C ILE A 536 -19.34 31.02 -35.41
N ALA A 537 -18.32 30.23 -35.06
CA ALA A 537 -18.23 29.59 -33.74
C ALA A 537 -18.09 30.64 -32.61
N THR A 538 -17.22 31.62 -32.78
CA THR A 538 -17.06 32.72 -31.82
C THR A 538 -18.32 33.58 -31.67
N GLY A 539 -19.07 33.81 -32.76
CA GLY A 539 -20.38 34.47 -32.71
C GLY A 539 -21.45 33.70 -31.91
N LYS A 540 -21.27 32.38 -31.74
CA LYS A 540 -22.07 31.52 -30.85
C LYS A 540 -21.50 31.42 -29.43
N ASN A 541 -20.50 32.25 -29.09
CA ASN A 541 -19.79 32.29 -27.82
C ASN A 541 -18.94 31.03 -27.53
N TRP A 542 -18.26 30.51 -28.55
CA TRP A 542 -17.25 29.45 -28.42
C TRP A 542 -15.83 30.00 -28.53
N LYS A 543 -14.96 29.62 -27.61
CA LYS A 543 -13.50 29.81 -27.71
C LYS A 543 -12.95 28.76 -28.67
N VAL A 544 -12.42 29.21 -29.80
CA VAL A 544 -11.80 28.33 -30.79
C VAL A 544 -10.29 28.30 -30.58
N MET A 545 -9.74 27.11 -30.43
CA MET A 545 -8.35 26.88 -30.03
C MET A 545 -7.71 25.79 -30.90
N ASP A 546 -6.38 25.78 -30.92
CA ASP A 546 -5.60 24.66 -31.43
C ASP A 546 -5.44 23.54 -30.37
N SER A 547 -4.71 22.48 -30.71
CA SER A 547 -4.46 21.34 -29.81
C SER A 547 -3.73 21.73 -28.51
N GLU A 548 -2.89 22.76 -28.56
CA GLU A 548 -2.02 23.25 -27.47
C GLU A 548 -2.68 24.36 -26.61
N ASP A 549 -4.01 24.50 -26.69
CA ASP A 549 -4.80 25.50 -25.95
C ASP A 549 -4.52 26.96 -26.36
N ASN A 550 -3.87 27.21 -27.50
CA ASN A 550 -3.71 28.57 -28.01
C ASN A 550 -4.96 29.02 -28.78
N PRO A 551 -5.36 30.29 -28.69
CA PRO A 551 -6.43 30.83 -29.54
C PRO A 551 -6.10 30.64 -31.03
N TYR A 552 -7.04 30.07 -31.78
CA TYR A 552 -6.87 29.81 -33.21
C TYR A 552 -7.71 30.79 -34.05
N PRO A 553 -7.09 31.70 -34.82
CA PRO A 553 -7.83 32.72 -35.57
C PRO A 553 -8.45 32.19 -36.88
N GLY A 554 -8.13 30.97 -37.29
CA GLY A 554 -8.43 30.46 -38.62
C GLY A 554 -7.24 30.61 -39.57
N SER A 555 -7.25 29.83 -40.65
CA SER A 555 -6.30 29.94 -41.76
C SER A 555 -7.06 29.76 -43.07
N ASP A 556 -6.87 30.69 -44.01
CA ASP A 556 -7.57 30.70 -45.29
C ASP A 556 -6.81 29.92 -46.40
#